data_AF-A0A847DES7-F1
#
_entry.id   AF-A0A847DES7-F1
#
_cell.length_a   1.000
_cell.length_b   1.000
_cell.length_c   1.000
_cell.angle_alpha   90.00
_cell.angle_beta   90.00
_cell.angle_gamma   90.00
#
_symmetry.space_group_name_H-M   'P 1'
#
loop_
_entity.id
_entity.type
_entity.pdbx_description
1 polymer ?
#
loop_
_entity_poly.entity_id
_entity_poly.type
_entity_poly.pdbx_seq_one_letter_code
_entity_poly.pdbx_strand_id
1 'polypeptide(L)' 'MNDWCDQHDNVSDGDRIYRCSKCGKRLSPRRLFNESGEFAGWQLPPHKEKGHKIRALRKQGPKK' A
#
# COMPACT_ATOMS: atom_id res chain seq x y z
N MET A 1 7.47 -19.83 -11.46
CA MET A 1 8.28 -18.88 -10.68
C MET A 1 7.37 -17.70 -10.36
N ASN A 2 6.85 -17.62 -9.14
CA ASN A 2 5.97 -16.51 -8.74
C ASN A 2 6.85 -15.26 -8.61
N ASP A 3 6.78 -14.36 -9.60
CA ASP A 3 7.48 -13.06 -9.63
C ASP A 3 6.84 -12.09 -8.61
N TRP A 4 6.76 -12.51 -7.34
CA TRP A 4 6.34 -11.63 -6.25
C TRP A 4 7.57 -10.82 -5.85
N CYS A 5 7.70 -9.64 -6.43
CA CYS A 5 8.73 -8.71 -6.02
C CYS A 5 8.47 -8.29 -4.57
N ASP A 6 9.41 -8.57 -3.66
CA ASP A 6 9.39 -8.19 -2.23
C ASP A 6 9.48 -6.66 -1.99
N GLN A 7 9.18 -5.88 -3.02
CA GLN A 7 9.15 -4.43 -2.95
C GLN A 7 7.93 -3.98 -2.16
N HIS A 8 8.22 -3.46 -0.98
CA HIS A 8 7.28 -2.76 -0.13
C HIS A 8 7.29 -1.27 -0.48
N ASP A 9 6.12 -0.68 -0.74
CA ASP A 9 5.97 0.75 -0.98
C ASP A 9 5.61 1.43 0.35
N ASN A 10 6.48 2.34 0.83
CA ASN A 10 6.21 3.14 2.03
C ASN A 10 5.35 4.34 1.66
N VAL A 11 4.33 4.58 2.48
CA VAL A 11 3.38 5.67 2.31
C VAL A 11 3.30 6.50 3.60
N SER A 12 2.98 7.78 3.45
CA SER A 12 2.78 8.66 4.60
C SER A 12 1.39 8.51 5.22
N ASP A 13 0.43 7.99 4.46
CA ASP A 13 -0.99 7.92 4.85
C ASP A 13 -1.43 6.46 5.08
N GLY A 14 -1.85 6.17 6.31
CA GLY A 14 -2.31 4.85 6.75
C GLY A 14 -3.81 4.60 6.67
N ASP A 15 -4.57 5.65 6.39
CA ASP A 15 -6.03 5.63 6.44
C ASP A 15 -6.61 5.65 5.01
N ARG A 16 -5.74 5.79 4.01
CA ARG A 16 -6.07 5.75 2.60
C ARG A 16 -6.00 4.35 2.04
N ILE A 17 -7.01 3.99 1.26
CA ILE A 17 -7.01 2.74 0.51
C ILE A 17 -6.22 2.96 -0.78
N TYR A 18 -5.28 2.07 -1.06
CA TYR A 18 -4.51 2.10 -2.29
C TYR A 18 -5.03 1.05 -3.25
N ARG A 19 -4.95 1.30 -4.55
CA ARG A 19 -5.36 0.34 -5.58
C ARG A 19 -4.27 0.22 -6.63
N CYS A 20 -3.92 -1.02 -6.96
CA CYS A 20 -3.12 -1.28 -8.12
C CYS A 20 -3.92 -0.98 -9.39
N SER A 21 -3.40 -0.11 -10.25
CA SER A 21 -4.04 0.19 -11.53
C SER A 21 -4.01 -0.98 -12.51
N LYS A 22 -3.15 -1.98 -12.28
CA LYS A 22 -2.93 -3.11 -13.20
C LYS A 22 -3.62 -4.40 -12.73
N CYS A 23 -3.41 -4.86 -11.48
CA CYS A 23 -4.20 -5.99 -10.94
C CYS A 23 -5.62 -5.58 -10.48
N GLY A 24 -5.87 -4.29 -10.25
CA GLY A 24 -7.09 -3.83 -9.59
C GLY A 24 -7.16 -4.13 -8.08
N LYS A 25 -6.16 -4.80 -7.50
CA LYS A 25 -6.11 -5.20 -6.09
C LYS A 25 -6.10 -3.97 -5.17
N ARG A 26 -6.94 -4.02 -4.13
CA ARG A 26 -6.97 -3.01 -3.06
C ARG A 26 -5.95 -3.39 -2.00
N LEU A 27 -5.15 -2.42 -1.60
CA LEU A 27 -4.05 -2.56 -0.66
C LEU A 27 -4.32 -1.58 0.48
N SER A 28 -4.27 -2.08 1.70
CA SER A 28 -4.40 -1.28 2.91
C SER A 28 -3.01 -1.16 3.53
N PRO A 29 -2.53 0.06 3.80
CA PRO A 29 -1.26 0.27 4.48
C PRO A 29 -1.27 -0.31 5.89
N ARG A 30 -0.15 -0.89 6.30
CA ARG A 30 0.06 -1.42 7.65
C ARG A 30 1.05 -0.53 8.39
N ARG A 31 0.84 -0.35 9.70
CA ARG A 31 1.79 0.38 10.55
C ARG A 31 3.11 -0.38 10.57
N LEU A 32 4.17 0.30 10.17
CA LEU A 32 5.54 -0.17 10.26
C LEU A 32 6.13 0.40 11.54
N PHE A 33 6.60 -0.49 12.40
CA PHE A 33 7.40 -0.13 13.57
C PHE A 33 8.85 -0.43 13.25
N ASN A 34 9.77 0.44 13.64
CA ASN A 34 11.19 0.15 13.53
C ASN A 34 11.62 -0.86 14.62
N GLU A 35 12.88 -1.26 14.60
CA GLU A 35 13.49 -2.15 15.59
C GLU A 35 13.40 -1.59 17.02
N SER A 36 13.29 -0.26 17.15
CA SER A 36 13.12 0.45 18.43
C SER A 36 11.67 0.46 18.94
N GLY A 37 10.70 -0.10 18.18
CA GLY A 37 9.28 -0.05 18.52
C GLY A 37 8.61 1.32 18.27
N GLU A 38 9.32 2.25 17.66
CA GLU A 38 8.81 3.56 17.27
C GLU A 38 8.05 3.45 15.93
N PHE A 39 7.04 4.29 15.78
CA PHE A 39 6.25 4.33 14.56
C PHE A 39 7.08 4.92 13.40
N ALA A 40 7.52 4.04 12.49
CA ALA A 40 8.36 4.41 11.34
C ALA A 40 7.54 4.91 10.14
N GLY A 41 6.26 4.54 10.07
CA GLY A 41 5.36 4.97 9.00
C GLY A 41 4.38 3.88 8.60
N TRP A 42 3.89 3.99 7.37
CA TRP A 42 2.94 3.05 6.81
C TRP A 42 3.54 2.33 5.62
N GLN A 43 3.45 1.01 5.60
CA GLN A 43 4.00 0.18 4.55
C GLN A 43 2.89 -0.62 3.87
N LEU A 44 2.85 -0.59 2.55
CA LEU A 44 1.93 -1.41 1.77
C LEU A 44 2.43 -2.86 1.69
N PRO A 45 1.51 -3.85 1.71
CA PRO A 45 1.88 -5.25 1.57
C PRO A 45 2.55 -5.49 0.22
N PRO A 46 3.42 -6.52 0.12
CA PRO A 46 4.21 -6.79 -1.06
C PRO A 46 3.29 -7.00 -2.26
N HIS A 47 3.47 -6.14 -3.25
CA HIS A 47 2.70 -6.12 -4.48
C HIS A 47 3.61 -5.45 -5.52
N LYS A 48 4.24 -6.25 -6.38
CA LYS A 48 4.76 -5.78 -7.66
C LYS A 48 5.09 -6.98 -8.53
N GLU A 49 4.20 -7.23 -9.47
CA GLU A 49 4.54 -7.82 -10.76
C GLU A 49 5.08 -6.63 -11.59
N LYS A 50 6.18 -6.79 -12.33
CA LYS A 50 6.87 -5.70 -13.05
C LYS A 50 5.90 -4.69 -13.72
N GLY A 51 6.01 -3.41 -13.36
CA GLY A 51 5.24 -2.30 -13.96
C GLY A 51 3.88 -1.98 -13.33
N HIS A 52 3.57 -2.51 -12.15
CA HIS A 52 2.31 -2.23 -11.45
C HIS A 52 2.38 -0.89 -10.70
N LYS A 53 1.51 0.06 -11.07
CA LYS A 53 1.41 1.37 -10.43
C LYS A 53 0.31 1.37 -9.36
N ILE A 54 0.69 1.64 -8.12
CA ILE A 54 -0.25 1.86 -7.02
C ILE A 54 -0.75 3.30 -7.08
N ARG A 55 -2.05 3.49 -6.93
CA ARG A 55 -2.66 4.81 -6.83
C ARG A 55 -3.52 4.85 -5.58
N ALA A 56 -3.42 5.92 -4.82
CA ALA A 56 -4.29 6.15 -3.67
C ALA A 56 -5.72 6.40 -4.17
N LEU A 57 -6.67 5.58 -3.73
CA LEU A 57 -8.08 5.87 -3.93
C LEU A 57 -8.40 7.12 -3.09
N ARG A 58 -9.13 8.06 -3.70
CA ARG A 58 -9.78 9.11 -2.92
C ARG A 58 -10.83 8.44 -2.06
N LYS A 59 -10.87 8.76 -0.75
CA LYS A 59 -12.02 8.41 0.07
C LYS A 59 -13.24 8.98 -0.64
N GLN A 60 -14.11 8.11 -1.13
CA GLN A 60 -15.46 8.53 -1.47
C GLN A 60 -16.04 9.00 -0.14
N GLY A 61 -16.22 10.31 0.00
CA GLY A 61 -16.94 10.87 1.14
C GLY A 61 -18.30 10.19 1.28
N PRO A 62 -18.93 10.28 2.47
CA PRO A 62 -20.26 9.70 2.66
C PRO A 62 -21.16 10.18 1.54
N LYS A 63 -21.74 9.24 0.78
CA LYS A 63 -22.82 9.57 -0.17
C LYS A 63 -23.98 10.05 0.70
N LYS A 64 -24.22 11.36 0.65
CA LYS A 64 -25.42 11.99 1.21
C LYS A 64 -26.65 11.55 0.43
#